data_AF-A0A973BIG1-F1
#
_entry.id   AF-A0A973BIG1-F1
#
_cell.length_a   1.000
_cell.length_b   1.000
_cell.length_c   1.000
_cell.angle_alpha   90.00
_cell.angle_beta   90.00
_cell.angle_gamma   90.00
#
_symmetry.space_group_name_H-M   'P 1'
#
loop_
_entity.id
_entity.type
_entity.pdbx_description
1 polymer ?
#
loop_
_entity_poly.entity_id
_entity_poly.type
_entity_poly.pdbx_seq_one_letter_code
_entity_poly.pdbx_strand_id
1 'polypeptide(L)'
;MKKIIWIVAFLPLVYMLLELFVFQNASDPIKYIYSITGSSAIAILFFTTTLSLWFKKLVKHRRLIGLFGFFYASLHMANFLILDMELDVLFALEETLDKPFIYLGMISFTALVFMSVTSTKKLFKKYNKYHKVLYLVLILTTIHFVMAQKSLSILQFTYLGVFAIILLAKINKKTKFFTFKEKIKA
;
A
#
# COMPACT_ATOMS: atom_id res chain seq x y z
N MET A 1 1.66 20.61 -10.09
CA MET A 1 1.02 19.49 -9.38
C MET A 1 1.75 18.16 -9.54
N LYS A 2 1.95 17.63 -10.77
CA LYS A 2 2.69 16.35 -10.95
C LYS A 2 4.09 16.41 -10.29
N LYS A 3 4.90 17.43 -10.57
CA LYS A 3 6.23 17.61 -9.95
C LYS A 3 6.21 17.50 -8.42
N ILE A 4 5.22 18.13 -7.77
CA ILE A 4 5.04 18.08 -6.31
C ILE A 4 4.76 16.64 -5.85
N ILE A 5 3.90 15.89 -6.55
CA ILE A 5 3.61 14.49 -6.22
C ILE A 5 4.89 13.64 -6.32
N TRP A 6 5.70 13.85 -7.36
CA TRP A 6 6.99 13.17 -7.50
C TRP A 6 7.91 13.47 -6.32
N ILE A 7 8.14 14.75 -6.01
CA ILE A 7 9.00 15.16 -4.90
C ILE A 7 8.52 14.54 -3.59
N VAL A 8 7.24 14.72 -3.24
CA VAL A 8 6.67 14.20 -2.00
C VAL A 8 6.75 12.69 -1.93
N ALA A 9 6.49 11.99 -3.04
CA ALA A 9 6.54 10.53 -3.07
C ALA A 9 7.96 9.98 -2.88
N PHE A 10 9.02 10.73 -3.24
CA PHE A 10 10.41 10.30 -3.02
C PHE A 10 10.98 10.70 -1.67
N LEU A 11 10.32 11.58 -0.90
CA LEU A 11 10.79 11.98 0.42
C LEU A 11 11.12 10.80 1.36
N PRO A 12 10.27 9.75 1.49
CA PRO A 12 10.60 8.61 2.35
C PRO A 12 11.87 7.87 1.90
N LEU A 13 12.06 7.70 0.58
CA LEU A 13 13.25 7.07 0.03
C LEU A 13 14.51 7.90 0.31
N VAL A 14 14.46 9.21 0.09
CA VAL A 14 15.58 10.11 0.36
C VAL A 14 15.91 10.11 1.85
N TYR A 15 14.90 10.24 2.71
CA TYR A 15 15.07 10.19 4.16
C TYR A 15 15.71 8.87 4.61
N MET A 16 15.25 7.74 4.06
CA MET A 16 15.83 6.44 4.34
C MET A 16 17.32 6.37 3.97
N LEU A 17 17.70 6.88 2.79
CA LEU A 17 19.09 6.90 2.35
C LEU A 17 19.97 7.81 3.24
N LEU A 18 19.45 8.95 3.68
CA LEU A 18 20.18 9.84 4.61
C LEU A 18 20.41 9.15 5.95
N GLU A 19 19.40 8.48 6.51
CA GLU A 19 19.52 7.76 7.78
C GLU A 19 20.48 6.58 7.70
N LEU A 20 20.58 5.92 6.55
CA LEU A 20 21.48 4.79 6.34
C LEU A 20 22.93 5.19 6.09
N PHE A 21 23.17 6.22 5.28
CA PHE A 21 24.52 6.53 4.79
C PHE A 21 25.13 7.79 5.41
N VAL A 22 24.32 8.76 5.83
CA VAL A 22 24.79 10.04 6.36
C VAL A 22 24.74 10.04 7.88
N PHE A 23 23.55 9.82 8.45
CA PHE A 23 23.36 9.87 9.89
C PHE A 23 23.71 8.56 10.60
N GLN A 24 23.53 7.43 9.91
CA GLN A 24 23.83 6.08 10.43
C GLN A 24 23.11 5.77 11.74
N ASN A 25 21.92 6.33 11.96
CA ASN A 25 21.14 6.11 13.18
C ASN A 25 20.39 4.77 13.17
N ALA A 26 20.32 4.10 12.01
CA ALA A 26 19.61 2.84 11.87
C ALA A 26 20.42 1.70 12.50
N SER A 27 20.04 1.27 13.72
CA SER A 27 20.68 0.15 14.42
C SER A 27 20.57 -1.19 13.67
N ASP A 28 19.51 -1.36 12.90
CA ASP A 28 19.27 -2.50 12.02
C ASP A 28 18.88 -1.96 10.63
N PRO A 29 19.86 -1.81 9.72
CA PRO A 29 19.63 -1.24 8.39
C PRO A 29 18.57 -1.98 7.58
N ILE A 30 18.58 -3.31 7.60
CA ILE A 30 17.66 -4.13 6.80
C ILE A 30 16.23 -3.94 7.31
N LYS A 31 16.02 -4.06 8.63
CA LYS A 31 14.71 -3.82 9.23
C LYS A 31 14.22 -2.39 9.00
N TYR A 32 15.13 -1.41 9.02
CA TYR A 32 14.78 -0.02 8.74
C TYR A 32 14.30 0.17 7.30
N ILE A 33 15.00 -0.41 6.32
CA ILE A 33 14.59 -0.41 4.90
C ILE A 33 13.20 -1.05 4.74
N TYR A 34 12.95 -2.19 5.41
CA TYR A 34 11.63 -2.84 5.41
C TYR A 34 10.53 -1.93 5.96
N SER A 35 10.80 -1.30 7.08
CA SER A 35 9.85 -0.42 7.76
C SER A 35 9.46 0.76 6.86
N ILE A 36 10.43 1.43 6.24
CA ILE A 36 10.16 2.58 5.37
C ILE A 36 9.45 2.17 4.09
N THR A 37 9.91 1.12 3.40
CA THR A 37 9.29 0.70 2.14
C THR A 37 7.86 0.18 2.35
N GLY A 38 7.64 -0.64 3.38
CA GLY A 38 6.32 -1.17 3.72
C GLY A 38 5.34 -0.09 4.18
N SER A 39 5.75 0.77 5.12
CA SER A 39 4.89 1.85 5.64
C SER A 39 4.55 2.88 4.55
N SER A 40 5.51 3.22 3.68
CA SER A 40 5.27 4.12 2.55
C SER A 40 4.28 3.53 1.55
N ALA A 41 4.40 2.23 1.23
CA ALA A 41 3.47 1.54 0.34
C ALA A 41 2.04 1.62 0.86
N ILE A 42 1.80 1.16 2.10
CA ILE A 42 0.45 1.13 2.68
C ILE A 42 -0.10 2.56 2.83
N ALA A 43 0.68 3.52 3.31
CA ALA A 43 0.23 4.91 3.48
C ALA A 43 -0.22 5.54 2.15
N ILE A 44 0.57 5.35 1.07
CA ILE A 44 0.24 5.89 -0.26
C ILE A 44 -1.00 5.19 -0.85
N LEU A 45 -1.15 3.88 -0.64
CA LEU A 45 -2.33 3.14 -1.10
C LEU A 45 -3.60 3.61 -0.38
N PHE A 46 -3.55 3.80 0.94
CA PHE A 46 -4.65 4.38 1.71
C PHE A 46 -4.99 5.79 1.23
N PHE A 47 -3.98 6.66 1.08
CA PHE A 47 -4.15 8.01 0.57
C PHE A 47 -4.79 8.03 -0.83
N THR A 48 -4.40 7.10 -1.71
CA THR A 48 -5.00 6.95 -3.05
C THR A 48 -6.52 6.73 -2.99
N THR A 49 -7.01 6.06 -1.94
CA THR A 49 -8.45 5.88 -1.75
C THR A 49 -9.14 7.14 -1.21
N THR A 50 -8.50 7.92 -0.36
CA THR A 50 -9.11 9.13 0.24
C THR A 50 -9.30 10.26 -0.78
N LEU A 51 -8.56 10.25 -1.90
CA LEU A 51 -8.65 11.29 -2.93
C LEU A 51 -10.09 11.57 -3.41
N SER A 52 -10.89 10.52 -3.59
CA SER A 52 -12.27 10.67 -4.06
C SER A 52 -13.25 11.15 -2.97
N LEU A 53 -12.81 11.16 -1.71
CA LEU A 53 -13.60 11.63 -0.57
C LEU A 53 -13.28 13.10 -0.29
N TRP A 54 -12.00 13.39 -0.02
CA TRP A 54 -11.57 14.67 0.54
C TRP A 54 -10.75 15.51 -0.43
N PHE A 55 -10.06 14.89 -1.39
CA PHE A 55 -9.14 15.59 -2.30
C PHE A 55 -9.57 15.48 -3.77
N LYS A 56 -10.80 15.89 -4.09
CA LYS A 56 -11.39 15.75 -5.44
C LYS A 56 -10.50 16.32 -6.56
N LYS A 57 -9.81 17.44 -6.31
CA LYS A 57 -8.87 18.08 -7.26
C LYS A 57 -7.67 17.19 -7.63
N LEU A 58 -7.30 16.24 -6.77
CA LEU A 58 -6.19 15.29 -6.96
C LEU A 58 -6.62 13.97 -7.60
N VAL A 59 -7.92 13.71 -7.78
CA VAL A 59 -8.41 12.46 -8.39
C VAL A 59 -7.87 12.25 -9.81
N LYS A 60 -7.65 13.34 -10.57
CA LYS A 60 -6.98 13.30 -11.89
C LYS A 60 -5.55 12.75 -11.85
N HIS A 61 -4.93 12.72 -10.68
CA HIS A 61 -3.59 12.16 -10.42
C HIS A 61 -3.62 10.84 -9.64
N ARG A 62 -4.81 10.26 -9.39
CA ARG A 62 -4.98 9.00 -8.65
C ARG A 62 -4.11 7.86 -9.19
N ARG A 63 -4.00 7.75 -10.53
CA ARG A 63 -3.15 6.73 -11.16
C ARG A 63 -1.68 6.90 -10.78
N LEU A 64 -1.15 8.12 -10.83
CA LEU A 64 0.25 8.39 -10.49
C LEU A 64 0.53 8.06 -9.03
N ILE A 65 -0.34 8.50 -8.12
CA ILE A 65 -0.20 8.25 -6.68
C ILE A 65 -0.29 6.75 -6.37
N GLY A 66 -1.25 6.04 -6.98
CA GLY A 66 -1.37 4.59 -6.82
C GLY A 66 -0.15 3.82 -7.34
N LEU A 67 0.45 4.27 -8.45
CA LEU A 67 1.69 3.68 -8.98
C LEU A 67 2.89 3.90 -8.04
N PHE A 68 2.94 5.01 -7.29
CA PHE A 68 3.93 5.16 -6.23
C PHE A 68 3.70 4.19 -5.07
N GLY A 69 2.45 3.93 -4.70
CA GLY A 69 2.14 2.88 -3.72
C GLY A 69 2.63 1.51 -4.18
N PHE A 70 2.45 1.19 -5.46
CA PHE A 70 3.01 -0.03 -6.05
C PHE A 70 4.54 -0.02 -6.11
N PHE A 71 5.16 1.10 -6.47
CA PHE A 71 6.63 1.26 -6.48
C PHE A 71 7.25 0.91 -5.12
N TYR A 72 6.71 1.45 -4.03
CA TYR A 72 7.20 1.12 -2.69
C TYR A 72 6.90 -0.34 -2.29
N ALA A 73 5.76 -0.89 -2.73
CA ALA A 73 5.47 -2.31 -2.54
C ALA A 73 6.47 -3.21 -3.31
N SER A 74 6.91 -2.78 -4.50
CA SER A 74 7.95 -3.47 -5.27
C SER A 74 9.31 -3.39 -4.60
N LEU A 75 9.68 -2.25 -4.02
CA LEU A 75 10.89 -2.14 -3.21
C LEU A 75 10.83 -3.06 -1.99
N HIS A 76 9.69 -3.07 -1.29
CA HIS A 76 9.47 -3.95 -0.15
C HIS A 76 9.59 -5.45 -0.53
N MET A 77 8.99 -5.84 -1.66
CA MET A 77 9.10 -7.20 -2.19
C MET A 77 10.52 -7.53 -2.65
N ALA A 78 11.23 -6.58 -3.25
CA ALA A 78 12.61 -6.76 -3.67
C ALA A 78 13.52 -6.99 -2.45
N ASN A 79 13.29 -6.29 -1.34
CA ASN A 79 14.03 -6.55 -0.10
C ASN A 79 13.83 -7.99 0.38
N PHE A 80 12.59 -8.50 0.34
CA PHE A 80 12.28 -9.88 0.69
C PHE A 80 13.03 -10.88 -0.17
N LEU A 81 12.94 -10.74 -1.50
CA LEU A 81 13.60 -11.67 -2.39
C LEU A 81 15.12 -11.59 -2.34
N ILE A 82 15.68 -10.39 -2.23
CA ILE A 82 17.13 -10.18 -2.37
C ILE A 82 17.85 -10.32 -1.02
N LEU A 83 17.33 -9.68 0.03
CA LEU A 83 18.03 -9.56 1.32
C LEU A 83 17.75 -10.73 2.25
N ASP A 84 16.51 -11.23 2.27
CA ASP A 84 16.15 -12.34 3.18
C ASP A 84 16.25 -13.70 2.49
N MET A 85 15.78 -13.80 1.25
CA MET A 85 15.72 -15.08 0.53
C MET A 85 16.91 -15.32 -0.40
N GLU A 86 17.83 -14.36 -0.54
CA GLU A 86 19.03 -14.45 -1.39
C GLU A 86 18.75 -14.92 -2.83
N LEU A 87 17.55 -14.62 -3.35
CA LEU A 87 17.03 -15.07 -4.65
C LEU A 87 16.80 -16.59 -4.78
N ASP A 88 16.83 -17.35 -3.70
CA ASP A 88 16.39 -18.75 -3.67
C ASP A 88 14.86 -18.81 -3.71
N VAL A 89 14.33 -19.18 -4.87
CA VAL A 89 12.88 -19.24 -5.12
C VAL A 89 12.22 -20.38 -4.35
N LEU A 90 12.91 -21.50 -4.13
CA LEU A 90 12.33 -22.63 -3.40
C LEU A 90 12.21 -22.27 -1.91
N PHE A 91 13.29 -21.73 -1.35
CA PHE A 91 13.28 -21.26 0.03
C PHE A 91 12.24 -20.15 0.24
N ALA A 92 12.13 -19.19 -0.70
CA ALA A 92 11.12 -18.15 -0.63
C ALA A 92 9.68 -18.69 -0.63
N LEU A 93 9.42 -19.77 -1.37
CA LEU A 93 8.11 -20.42 -1.39
C LEU A 93 7.81 -21.13 -0.07
N GLU A 94 8.76 -21.90 0.46
CA GLU A 94 8.62 -22.59 1.76
C GLU A 94 8.34 -21.58 2.87
N GLU A 95 9.19 -20.56 2.98
CA GLU A 95 9.07 -19.48 3.96
C GLU A 95 7.72 -18.74 3.84
N THR A 96 7.25 -18.51 2.61
CA THR A 96 5.96 -17.85 2.36
C THR A 96 4.78 -18.66 2.90
N LEU A 97 4.84 -20.00 2.77
CA LEU A 97 3.78 -20.90 3.21
C LEU A 97 3.79 -21.09 4.73
N ASP A 98 4.98 -21.09 5.33
CA ASP A 98 5.15 -21.29 6.78
C ASP A 98 4.73 -20.08 7.61
N LYS A 99 4.82 -18.87 7.05
CA LYS A 99 4.58 -17.62 7.78
C LYS A 99 3.32 -16.91 7.30
N PRO A 100 2.24 -16.89 8.11
CA PRO A 100 0.96 -16.33 7.69
C PRO A 100 1.02 -14.88 7.18
N PHE A 101 1.86 -14.05 7.79
CA PHE A 101 1.99 -12.66 7.36
C PHE A 101 2.64 -12.57 5.97
N ILE A 102 3.58 -13.45 5.61
CA ILE A 102 4.26 -13.41 4.31
C ILE A 102 3.27 -13.75 3.19
N TYR A 103 2.47 -14.81 3.31
CA TYR A 103 1.48 -15.13 2.27
C TYR A 103 0.44 -14.00 2.09
N LEU A 104 0.02 -13.32 3.17
CA LEU A 104 -0.90 -12.17 3.08
C LEU A 104 -0.28 -11.01 2.30
N GLY A 105 1.03 -10.77 2.50
CA GLY A 105 1.83 -9.82 1.73
C GLY A 105 1.88 -10.21 0.25
N MET A 106 2.14 -11.49 -0.05
CA MET A 106 2.23 -12.00 -1.42
C MET A 106 0.93 -11.93 -2.21
N ILE A 107 -0.20 -12.29 -1.58
CA ILE A 107 -1.53 -12.14 -2.19
C ILE A 107 -1.79 -10.66 -2.52
N SER A 108 -1.49 -9.78 -1.56
CA SER A 108 -1.65 -8.33 -1.72
C SER A 108 -0.78 -7.78 -2.85
N PHE A 109 0.50 -8.18 -2.91
CA PHE A 109 1.44 -7.76 -3.94
C PHE A 109 1.00 -8.24 -5.32
N THR A 110 0.56 -9.50 -5.46
CA THR A 110 0.06 -10.06 -6.72
C THR A 110 -1.16 -9.27 -7.24
N ALA A 111 -2.09 -8.91 -6.35
CA ALA A 111 -3.22 -8.06 -6.71
C ALA A 111 -2.78 -6.66 -7.15
N LEU A 112 -1.76 -6.08 -6.50
CA LEU A 112 -1.18 -4.79 -6.90
C LEU A 112 -0.46 -4.84 -8.25
N VAL A 113 0.23 -5.94 -8.57
CA VAL A 113 0.84 -6.17 -9.90
C VAL A 113 -0.25 -6.13 -10.97
N PHE A 114 -1.32 -6.90 -10.80
CA PHE A 114 -2.46 -6.91 -11.72
C PHE A 114 -3.04 -5.50 -11.92
N MET A 115 -3.26 -4.76 -10.83
CA MET A 115 -3.78 -3.40 -10.90
C MET A 115 -2.84 -2.43 -11.61
N SER A 116 -1.54 -2.55 -11.39
CA SER A 116 -0.53 -1.67 -11.97
C SER A 116 -0.38 -1.89 -13.48
N VAL A 117 -0.34 -3.16 -13.92
CA VAL A 117 -0.34 -3.54 -15.34
C VAL A 117 -1.62 -3.06 -16.02
N THR A 118 -2.77 -3.25 -15.39
CA THR A 118 -4.07 -2.81 -15.94
C THR A 118 -4.36 -1.32 -15.80
N SER A 119 -3.40 -0.51 -15.33
CA SER A 119 -3.56 0.94 -15.17
C SER A 119 -3.42 1.74 -16.48
N THR A 120 -2.97 1.11 -17.58
CA THR A 120 -2.86 1.78 -18.90
C THR A 120 -4.24 2.14 -19.46
N LYS A 121 -4.35 3.20 -20.28
CA LYS A 121 -5.65 3.72 -20.76
C LYS A 121 -6.55 2.62 -21.37
N LYS A 122 -5.97 1.77 -22.22
CA LYS A 122 -6.67 0.68 -22.93
C LYS A 122 -7.14 -0.39 -21.95
N LEU A 123 -6.25 -0.90 -21.10
CA LEU A 123 -6.58 -1.97 -20.16
C LEU A 123 -7.52 -1.47 -19.05
N PHE A 124 -7.31 -0.26 -18.54
CA PHE A 124 -8.14 0.30 -17.48
C PHE A 124 -9.62 0.37 -17.90
N LYS A 125 -9.91 0.73 -19.16
CA LYS A 125 -11.30 0.74 -19.66
C LYS A 125 -11.98 -0.64 -19.56
N LYS A 126 -11.23 -1.73 -19.77
CA LYS A 126 -11.72 -3.12 -19.69
C LYS A 126 -11.74 -3.67 -18.27
N TYR A 127 -10.74 -3.34 -17.45
CA TYR A 127 -10.50 -3.96 -16.15
C TYR A 127 -10.84 -3.06 -14.94
N ASN A 128 -11.39 -1.85 -15.14
CA ASN A 128 -11.70 -0.92 -14.04
C ASN A 128 -12.57 -1.53 -12.92
N LYS A 129 -13.46 -2.47 -13.24
CA LYS A 129 -14.34 -3.13 -12.25
C LYS A 129 -13.53 -3.91 -11.21
N TYR A 130 -12.39 -4.48 -11.61
CA TYR A 130 -11.51 -5.26 -10.74
C TYR A 130 -10.62 -4.38 -9.85
N HIS A 131 -10.44 -3.09 -10.18
CA HIS A 131 -9.69 -2.16 -9.33
C HIS A 131 -10.35 -1.90 -7.96
N LYS A 132 -11.56 -2.42 -7.73
CA LYS A 132 -12.18 -2.50 -6.40
C LYS A 132 -11.44 -3.46 -5.46
N VAL A 133 -10.65 -4.41 -5.98
CA VAL A 133 -9.83 -5.34 -5.18
C VAL A 133 -8.86 -4.59 -4.27
N LEU A 134 -8.52 -3.33 -4.58
CA LEU A 134 -7.71 -2.47 -3.72
C LEU A 134 -8.21 -2.43 -2.27
N TYR A 135 -9.53 -2.43 -2.04
CA TYR A 135 -10.05 -2.42 -0.67
C TYR A 135 -9.71 -3.70 0.10
N LEU A 136 -9.72 -4.85 -0.58
CA LEU A 136 -9.27 -6.11 0.00
C LEU A 136 -7.76 -6.06 0.25
N VAL A 137 -6.98 -5.55 -0.71
CA VAL A 137 -5.53 -5.33 -0.55
C VAL A 137 -5.25 -4.50 0.69
N LEU A 138 -5.95 -3.38 0.91
CA LEU A 138 -5.74 -2.54 2.09
C LEU A 138 -5.97 -3.29 3.41
N ILE A 139 -6.99 -4.15 3.47
CA ILE A 139 -7.27 -4.97 4.65
C ILE A 139 -6.14 -6.00 4.84
N LEU A 140 -5.80 -6.76 3.80
CA LEU A 140 -4.75 -7.78 3.87
C LEU A 140 -3.38 -7.18 4.23
N THR A 141 -3.01 -6.04 3.64
CA THR A 141 -1.75 -5.35 3.97
C THR A 141 -1.75 -4.80 5.39
N THR A 142 -2.92 -4.40 5.93
CA THR A 142 -3.02 -3.94 7.33
C THR A 142 -2.80 -5.10 8.28
N ILE A 143 -3.41 -6.26 8.00
CA ILE A 143 -3.21 -7.49 8.79
C ILE A 143 -1.76 -7.94 8.71
N HIS A 144 -1.20 -8.04 7.50
CA HIS A 144 0.22 -8.32 7.26
C HIS A 144 1.13 -7.39 8.07
N PHE A 145 0.87 -6.07 8.01
CA PHE A 145 1.65 -5.08 8.75
C PHE A 145 1.59 -5.31 10.26
N VAL A 146 0.43 -5.59 10.83
CA VAL A 146 0.29 -5.85 12.28
C VAL A 146 1.01 -7.14 12.68
N MET A 147 0.84 -8.22 11.91
CA MET A 147 1.43 -9.52 12.21
C MET A 147 2.96 -9.54 12.06
N ALA A 148 3.51 -8.71 11.17
CA ALA A 148 4.96 -8.63 10.95
C ALA A 148 5.71 -7.91 12.10
N GLN A 149 5.00 -7.18 12.97
CA GLN A 149 5.63 -6.44 14.07
C GLN A 149 5.66 -7.28 15.35
N LYS A 150 6.82 -7.36 16.00
CA LYS A 150 6.94 -7.98 17.35
C LYS A 150 6.20 -7.16 18.42
N SER A 151 6.21 -5.85 18.29
CA SER A 151 5.46 -4.91 19.13
C SER A 151 5.10 -3.66 18.32
N LEU A 152 3.98 -3.04 18.65
CA LEU A 152 3.49 -1.84 17.98
C LEU A 152 3.91 -0.60 18.78
N SER A 153 4.64 0.29 18.14
CA SER A 153 4.93 1.64 18.66
C SER A 153 3.70 2.54 18.59
N ILE A 154 3.73 3.64 19.36
CA ILE A 154 2.66 4.66 19.33
C ILE A 154 2.38 5.15 17.90
N LEU A 155 3.43 5.35 17.11
CA LEU A 155 3.33 5.78 15.71
C LEU A 155 2.58 4.76 14.86
N GLN A 156 2.87 3.46 15.03
CA GLN A 156 2.19 2.41 14.30
C GLN A 156 0.70 2.30 14.70
N PHE A 157 0.38 2.49 15.98
CA PHE A 157 -1.02 2.60 16.42
C PHE A 157 -1.73 3.80 15.78
N THR A 158 -1.07 4.95 15.65
CA THR A 158 -1.68 6.10 14.95
C THR A 158 -1.99 5.77 13.49
N TYR A 159 -1.11 5.03 12.80
CA TYR A 159 -1.37 4.60 11.42
C TYR A 159 -2.59 3.70 11.33
N LEU A 160 -2.71 2.71 12.22
CA LEU A 160 -3.87 1.82 12.27
C LEU A 160 -5.17 2.58 12.52
N GLY A 161 -5.16 3.56 13.43
CA GLY A 161 -6.31 4.44 13.68
C GLY A 161 -6.74 5.21 12.43
N VAL A 162 -5.78 5.82 11.73
CA VAL A 162 -6.05 6.55 10.47
C VAL A 162 -6.58 5.60 9.39
N PHE A 163 -6.01 4.42 9.24
CA PHE A 163 -6.45 3.42 8.28
C PHE A 163 -7.90 2.95 8.56
N ALA A 164 -8.23 2.69 9.82
CA ALA A 164 -9.57 2.33 10.24
C ALA A 164 -10.59 3.44 9.91
N ILE A 165 -10.28 4.70 10.23
CA ILE A 165 -11.14 5.85 9.91
C ILE A 165 -11.40 5.95 8.41
N ILE A 166 -10.36 5.77 7.59
CA ILE A 166 -10.48 5.83 6.13
C ILE A 166 -11.41 4.72 5.61
N LEU A 167 -11.25 3.48 6.09
CA LEU A 167 -12.09 2.35 5.67
C LEU A 167 -13.55 2.56 6.08
N LEU A 168 -13.80 2.99 7.31
CA LEU A 168 -15.15 3.28 7.81
C LEU A 168 -15.83 4.40 7.00
N ALA A 169 -15.12 5.49 6.72
CA ALA A 169 -15.63 6.60 5.91
C ALA A 169 -16.02 6.15 4.49
N LYS A 170 -15.28 5.18 3.91
CA LYS A 170 -15.57 4.60 2.59
C LYS A 170 -16.80 3.69 2.59
N ILE A 171 -16.95 2.84 3.61
CA ILE A 171 -18.10 1.96 3.75
C ILE A 171 -19.38 2.79 3.88
N ASN A 172 -19.41 3.74 4.81
CA ASN A 172 -20.61 4.56 5.09
C ASN A 172 -21.13 5.32 3.85
N LYS A 173 -20.23 5.86 3.02
CA LYS A 173 -20.62 6.55 1.77
C LYS A 173 -21.23 5.60 0.74
N LYS A 174 -20.77 4.35 0.67
CA LYS A 174 -21.33 3.32 -0.22
C LYS A 174 -22.73 2.93 0.25
N THR A 175 -22.94 2.78 1.56
CA THR A 175 -24.25 2.44 2.16
C THR A 175 -25.28 3.54 1.94
N LYS A 176 -24.90 4.82 2.16
CA LYS A 176 -25.78 5.98 1.89
C LYS A 176 -26.17 6.12 0.42
N PHE A 177 -25.26 5.81 -0.51
CA PHE A 177 -25.57 5.86 -1.94
C PHE A 177 -26.55 4.76 -2.37
N PHE A 178 -26.48 3.57 -1.78
CA PHE A 178 -27.38 2.46 -2.10
C PHE A 178 -28.81 2.73 -1.59
N THR A 179 -28.94 3.11 -0.31
CA THR A 179 -30.22 3.49 0.31
C THR A 179 -30.92 4.67 -0.38
N PHE A 180 -30.16 5.67 -0.85
CA PHE A 180 -30.73 6.77 -1.64
C PHE A 180 -31.29 6.31 -2.98
N LYS A 181 -30.64 5.35 -3.64
CA LYS A 181 -31.07 4.83 -4.95
C LYS A 181 -32.31 3.94 -4.86
N GLU A 182 -32.48 3.23 -3.74
CA GLU A 182 -33.70 2.46 -3.45
C GLU A 182 -34.89 3.40 -3.19
N LYS A 183 -34.70 4.50 -2.48
CA LYS A 183 -35.75 5.51 -2.25
C LYS A 183 -36.24 6.26 -3.49
N ILE A 184 -35.48 6.29 -4.58
CA ILE A 184 -35.88 6.92 -5.86
C ILE A 184 -36.63 5.94 -6.77
N LYS A 185 -36.51 4.63 -6.50
CA LYS A 185 -37.16 3.58 -7.29
C LYS A 185 -38.48 3.09 -6.68
N ALA A 186 -38.80 3.52 -5.47
CA ALA A 186 -40.09 3.32 -4.80
C ALA A 186 -40.94 4.59 -5.00
#